data_AF-A0A7Y3WY65-F1
#
_entry.id   AF-A0A7Y3WY65-F1
#
_cell.length_a   1.000
_cell.length_b   1.000
_cell.length_c   1.000
_cell.angle_alpha   90.00
_cell.angle_beta   90.00
_cell.angle_gamma   90.00
#
_symmetry.space_group_name_H-M   'P 1'
#
loop_
_entity.id
_entity.type
_entity.pdbx_description
1 polymer ?
#
loop_
_entity_poly.entity_id
_entity_poly.type
_entity_poly.pdbx_seq_one_letter_code
_entity_poly.pdbx_strand_id
1 'polypeptide(L)'
;MAEIRAIFGPYKTEEQTSRITWFFSGVRADGEFTAWSLRFQFDTRRYTCRVIKNKQAAKYAASISHKDLFSLPEAARSEVSCGRVTDMLKAKLSPEQIARATALAIQYRR
;
A
#
# COMPACT_ATOMS: atom_id res chain seq x y z
N MET A 1 -5.51 16.88 1.28
CA MET A 1 -5.93 15.59 0.68
C MET A 1 -4.86 15.18 -0.32
N ALA A 2 -4.68 13.87 -0.58
CA ALA A 2 -3.72 13.42 -1.58
C ALA A 2 -4.48 13.04 -2.85
N GLU A 3 -4.01 13.53 -3.99
CA GLU A 3 -4.53 13.18 -5.31
C GLU A 3 -3.65 12.07 -5.88
N ILE A 4 -4.21 10.87 -5.99
CA ILE A 4 -3.48 9.70 -6.45
C ILE A 4 -4.14 9.22 -7.74
N ARG A 5 -3.31 9.11 -8.78
CA ARG A 5 -3.73 8.65 -10.11
C ARG A 5 -3.81 7.14 -10.18
N ALA A 6 -2.83 6.44 -9.60
CA ALA A 6 -2.83 4.98 -9.55
C ALA A 6 -2.10 4.46 -8.31
N ILE A 7 -2.59 3.34 -7.78
CA ILE A 7 -1.97 2.56 -6.71
C ILE A 7 -1.77 1.15 -7.22
N PHE A 8 -0.55 0.65 -7.10
CA PHE A 8 -0.11 -0.69 -7.45
C PHE A 8 0.35 -1.45 -6.20
N GLY A 9 0.14 -2.76 -6.19
CA GLY A 9 0.41 -3.63 -5.05
C GLY A 9 -0.85 -4.07 -4.30
N PRO A 10 -0.70 -4.75 -3.14
CA PRO A 10 0.52 -4.83 -2.34
C PRO A 10 1.57 -5.79 -2.94
N TYR A 11 2.79 -5.31 -3.19
CA TYR A 11 3.87 -6.11 -3.79
C TYR A 11 4.75 -6.82 -2.75
N LYS A 12 4.69 -6.38 -1.49
CA LYS A 12 5.40 -7.00 -0.38
C LYS A 12 4.51 -6.92 0.86
N THR A 13 4.46 -8.02 1.59
CA THR A 13 3.83 -8.09 2.92
C THR A 13 4.90 -8.53 3.91
N GLU A 14 5.10 -7.75 4.96
CA GLU A 14 5.99 -8.09 6.07
C GLU A 14 5.15 -8.28 7.33
N GLU A 15 5.14 -9.52 7.80
CA GLU A 15 4.56 -9.89 9.08
C GLU A 15 5.64 -9.74 10.16
N GLN A 16 5.35 -8.95 11.18
CA GLN A 16 6.19 -8.76 12.36
C GLN A 16 5.38 -9.15 13.60
N THR A 17 6.06 -9.44 14.70
CA THR A 17 5.44 -9.93 15.94
C THR A 17 4.31 -9.03 16.46
N SER A 18 4.39 -7.71 16.26
CA SER A 18 3.41 -6.73 16.76
C SER A 18 2.60 -6.02 15.67
N ARG A 19 2.89 -6.29 14.39
CA ARG A 19 2.26 -5.58 13.26
C ARG A 19 2.43 -6.33 11.95
N ILE A 20 1.52 -6.08 11.03
CA ILE A 20 1.69 -6.44 9.62
C ILE A 20 1.86 -5.17 8.79
N THR A 21 2.76 -5.22 7.80
CA THR A 21 3.05 -4.08 6.91
C THR A 21 2.91 -4.50 5.46
N TRP A 22 2.07 -3.79 4.73
CA TRP A 22 1.91 -3.93 3.29
C TRP A 22 2.60 -2.78 2.58
N PHE A 23 3.29 -3.09 1.48
CA PHE A 23 4.01 -2.12 0.68
C PHE A 23 3.32 -1.95 -0.67
N PHE A 24 3.13 -0.68 -1.03
CA PHE A 24 2.43 -0.25 -2.23
C PHE A 24 3.27 0.77 -2.97
N SER A 25 3.13 0.78 -4.29
CA SER A 25 3.68 1.79 -5.17
C SER A 25 2.54 2.53 -5.85
N GLY A 26 2.81 3.69 -6.42
CA GLY A 26 1.80 4.39 -7.19
C GLY A 26 2.30 5.68 -7.78
N VAL A 27 1.38 6.32 -8.48
CA VAL A 27 1.62 7.54 -9.23
C VAL A 27 0.64 8.59 -8.70
N ARG A 28 1.17 9.74 -8.30
CA ARG A 28 0.37 10.90 -7.88
C ARG A 28 -0.29 11.56 -9.09
N ALA A 29 -1.23 12.48 -8.86
CA ALA A 29 -1.81 13.30 -9.92
C ALA A 29 -0.73 14.04 -10.74
N ASP A 30 0.33 14.51 -10.08
CA ASP A 30 1.49 15.18 -10.70
C ASP A 30 2.36 14.27 -11.58
N GLY A 31 2.04 12.98 -11.69
CA GLY A 31 2.86 12.00 -12.41
C GLY A 31 4.09 11.52 -11.62
N GLU A 32 4.32 12.04 -10.41
CA GLU A 32 5.40 11.57 -9.55
C GLU A 32 5.15 10.16 -9.02
N PHE A 33 6.16 9.30 -9.16
CA PHE A 33 6.18 7.99 -8.52
C PHE A 33 6.38 8.13 -7.01
N THR A 34 5.56 7.43 -6.25
CA THR A 34 5.67 7.40 -4.80
C THR A 34 5.40 5.99 -4.29
N ALA A 35 5.94 5.68 -3.13
CA ALA A 35 5.75 4.40 -2.47
C ALA A 35 5.18 4.62 -1.07
N TRP A 36 4.26 3.76 -0.67
CA TRP A 36 3.62 3.80 0.63
C TRP A 36 3.77 2.48 1.36
N SER A 37 3.81 2.55 2.68
CA SER A 37 3.67 1.40 3.56
C SER A 37 2.41 1.59 4.40
N LEU A 38 1.51 0.61 4.34
CA LEU A 38 0.33 0.52 5.21
C LEU A 38 0.67 -0.44 6.34
N ARG A 39 0.64 0.03 7.57
CA ARG A 39 0.93 -0.76 8.77
C ARG A 39 -0.35 -0.97 9.55
N PHE A 40 -0.60 -2.20 9.96
CA PHE A 40 -1.64 -2.53 10.90
C PHE A 40 -1.03 -3.04 12.20
N GLN A 41 -1.24 -2.28 13.28
CA GLN A 41 -0.76 -2.62 14.61
C GLN A 41 -1.71 -3.61 15.27
N PHE A 42 -1.19 -4.73 15.77
CA PHE A 42 -2.01 -5.75 16.41
C PHE A 42 -2.59 -5.29 17.76
N ASP A 43 -1.78 -4.56 18.54
CA ASP A 43 -2.18 -4.03 19.86
C ASP A 43 -3.34 -3.03 19.77
N THR A 44 -3.20 -2.01 18.91
CA THR A 44 -4.19 -0.92 18.81
C THR A 44 -5.25 -1.15 17.73
N ARG A 45 -5.08 -2.17 16.88
CA ARG A 45 -5.92 -2.44 15.68
C ARG A 45 -6.05 -1.24 14.75
N ARG A 46 -5.04 -0.35 14.75
CA ARG A 46 -5.02 0.87 13.94
C ARG A 46 -4.21 0.68 12.67
N TYR A 47 -4.75 1.21 11.57
CA TYR A 47 -4.04 1.35 10.30
C TYR A 47 -3.26 2.66 10.29
N THR A 48 -1.99 2.62 9.89
CA THR A 48 -1.13 3.79 9.72
C THR A 48 -0.45 3.72 8.37
N CYS A 49 -0.64 4.75 7.55
CA CYS A 49 0.08 4.89 6.28
C CYS A 49 1.36 5.73 6.47
N ARG A 50 2.47 5.31 5.87
CA ARG A 50 3.70 6.11 5.76
C ARG A 50 4.24 6.11 4.34
N VAL A 51 4.61 7.30 3.85
CA VAL A 51 5.34 7.45 2.59
C VAL A 51 6.78 6.95 2.77
N ILE A 52 7.24 6.12 1.85
CA ILE A 52 8.59 5.58 1.83
C ILE A 52 9.48 6.54 1.06
N LYS A 53 10.27 7.34 1.78
CA LYS A 53 11.19 8.33 1.19
C LYS A 53 12.55 7.74 0.75
N ASN A 54 12.82 6.46 1.03
CA ASN A 54 14.11 5.87 0.73
C ASN A 54 14.24 5.65 -0.80
N LYS A 55 15.21 6.33 -1.43
CA LYS A 55 15.49 6.27 -2.87
C LYS A 55 15.67 4.83 -3.39
N GLN A 56 16.23 3.93 -2.58
CA GLN A 56 16.37 2.52 -2.97
C GLN A 56 15.04 1.75 -2.96
N ALA A 57 14.18 1.99 -1.97
CA ALA A 57 12.85 1.39 -1.91
C ALA A 57 11.92 1.95 -3.00
N ALA A 58 12.07 3.25 -3.32
CA ALA A 58 11.40 3.87 -4.47
C ALA A 58 11.88 3.29 -5.80
N LYS A 59 13.19 3.04 -5.96
CA LYS A 59 13.75 2.34 -7.15
C LYS A 59 13.27 0.90 -7.26
N TYR A 60 13.19 0.16 -6.15
CA TYR A 60 12.68 -1.22 -6.14
C TYR A 60 11.18 -1.26 -6.47
N ALA A 61 10.39 -0.36 -5.86
CA ALA A 61 8.99 -0.16 -6.18
C ALA A 61 8.77 0.21 -7.65
N ALA A 62 9.59 1.12 -8.20
CA ALA A 62 9.55 1.49 -9.62
C ALA A 62 9.97 0.32 -10.52
N SER A 63 10.96 -0.48 -10.14
CA SER A 63 11.42 -1.65 -10.89
C SER A 63 10.37 -2.76 -10.95
N ILE A 64 9.69 -3.06 -9.84
CA ILE A 64 8.57 -4.01 -9.83
C ILE A 64 7.38 -3.45 -10.60
N SER A 65 7.06 -2.17 -10.38
CA SER A 65 6.00 -1.50 -11.14
C SER A 65 6.30 -1.49 -12.64
N HIS A 66 7.56 -1.43 -13.07
CA HIS A 66 7.93 -1.45 -14.50
C HIS A 66 7.58 -2.76 -15.21
N LYS A 67 7.42 -3.87 -14.46
CA LYS A 67 6.87 -5.11 -15.02
C LYS A 67 5.36 -5.03 -15.20
N ASP A 68 4.64 -4.40 -14.27
CA ASP A 68 3.18 -4.16 -14.38
C ASP A 68 2.82 -2.97 -15.29
N LEU A 69 3.77 -2.08 -15.58
CA LEU A 69 3.59 -0.92 -16.46
C LEU A 69 3.41 -1.34 -17.94
N PHE A 70 3.73 -2.56 -18.36
CA PHE A 70 3.34 -3.01 -19.70
C PHE A 70 1.83 -3.27 -19.85
N SER A 71 1.08 -3.26 -18.73
CA SER A 71 -0.39 -3.32 -18.66
C SER A 71 -1.03 -1.92 -18.65
N LEU A 72 -0.28 -0.87 -18.97
CA LEU A 72 -0.63 0.56 -18.85
C LEU A 72 -1.86 1.11 -19.61
N PRO A 73 -2.47 0.50 -20.64
CA PRO A 73 -3.58 1.16 -21.33
C PRO A 73 -4.79 1.42 -20.42
N GLU A 74 -4.97 0.61 -19.37
CA GLU A 74 -6.14 0.63 -18.50
C GLU A 74 -5.94 1.45 -17.21
N ALA A 75 -4.75 1.38 -16.59
CA ALA A 75 -4.43 2.14 -15.38
C ALA A 75 -4.35 3.66 -15.62
N ALA A 76 -3.99 4.09 -16.83
CA ALA A 76 -3.95 5.51 -17.21
C ALA A 76 -5.35 6.16 -17.33
N ARG A 77 -6.41 5.34 -17.43
CA ARG A 77 -7.83 5.75 -17.46
C ARG A 77 -8.50 5.73 -16.08
N SER A 78 -7.80 5.33 -15.03
CA SER A 78 -8.38 5.27 -13.70
C SER A 78 -8.61 6.68 -13.15
N GLU A 79 -9.84 6.95 -12.70
CA GLU A 79 -10.25 8.23 -12.13
C GLU A 79 -9.31 8.63 -10.98
N VAL A 80 -8.89 9.90 -10.98
CA VAL A 80 -8.08 10.47 -9.91
C VAL A 80 -8.87 10.36 -8.62
N SER A 81 -8.44 9.45 -7.77
CA SER A 81 -9.11 9.21 -6.50
C SER A 81 -8.57 10.21 -5.48
N CYS A 82 -9.45 11.07 -4.98
CA CYS A 82 -9.15 12.06 -3.96
C CYS A 82 -9.59 11.53 -2.58
N GLY A 83 -8.66 11.43 -1.63
CA GLY A 83 -8.99 10.87 -0.33
C GLY A 83 -7.84 10.79 0.65
N ARG A 84 -8.10 10.14 1.79
CA ARG A 84 -7.04 9.72 2.71
C ARG A 84 -6.35 8.51 2.10
N VAL A 85 -5.05 8.62 1.88
CA VAL A 85 -4.20 7.54 1.34
C VAL A 85 -4.40 6.23 2.12
N THR A 86 -4.64 6.30 3.43
CA THR A 86 -4.86 5.11 4.26
C THR A 86 -6.10 4.33 3.82
N ASP A 87 -7.21 5.01 3.53
CA ASP A 87 -8.45 4.37 3.10
C ASP A 87 -8.31 3.81 1.68
N MET A 88 -7.60 4.53 0.81
CA MET A 88 -7.31 4.09 -0.56
C MET A 88 -6.42 2.84 -0.60
N LEU A 89 -5.38 2.78 0.23
CA LEU A 89 -4.52 1.60 0.36
C LEU A 89 -5.28 0.43 0.99
N LYS A 90 -6.14 0.69 1.98
CA LYS A 90 -6.98 -0.33 2.60
C LYS A 90 -7.97 -0.94 1.60
N ALA A 91 -8.55 -0.13 0.71
CA ALA A 91 -9.44 -0.61 -0.35
C ALA A 91 -8.76 -1.54 -1.37
N LYS A 92 -7.43 -1.48 -1.48
CA LYS A 92 -6.63 -2.38 -2.33
C LYS A 92 -6.24 -3.69 -1.65
N LEU A 93 -6.47 -3.85 -0.34
CA LEU A 93 -6.24 -5.11 0.34
C LEU A 93 -7.34 -6.12 0.00
N SER A 94 -6.95 -7.37 -0.25
CA SER A 94 -7.94 -8.44 -0.40
C SER A 94 -8.63 -8.74 0.94
N PRO A 95 -9.89 -9.22 0.93
CA PRO A 95 -10.58 -9.65 2.14
C PRO A 95 -9.76 -10.67 2.95
N GLU A 96 -9.03 -11.56 2.27
CA GLU A 96 -8.16 -12.55 2.89
C GLU A 96 -6.99 -11.91 3.66
N GLN A 97 -6.36 -10.88 3.12
CA GLN A 97 -5.27 -10.16 3.79
C GLN A 97 -5.77 -9.45 5.04
N ILE A 98 -6.98 -8.88 4.97
CA ILE A 98 -7.63 -8.24 6.12
C ILE A 98 -7.97 -9.29 7.18
N ALA A 99 -8.52 -10.43 6.78
CA ALA A 99 -8.84 -11.54 7.67
C ALA A 99 -7.58 -12.08 8.37
N ARG A 100 -6.48 -12.30 7.63
CA ARG A 100 -5.19 -12.72 8.21
C ARG A 100 -4.65 -11.72 9.21
N ALA A 101 -4.63 -10.44 8.87
CA ALA A 101 -4.18 -9.39 9.77
C ALA A 101 -5.01 -9.36 11.07
N THR A 102 -6.33 -9.56 10.95
CA THR A 102 -7.25 -9.61 12.08
C THR A 102 -7.03 -10.86 12.93
N ALA A 103 -6.83 -12.02 12.31
CA ALA A 103 -6.52 -13.27 13.00
C ALA A 103 -5.21 -13.17 13.79
N LEU A 104 -4.16 -12.61 13.19
CA LEU A 104 -2.89 -12.34 13.86
C LEU A 104 -3.06 -11.38 15.05
N ALA A 105 -3.89 -10.34 14.91
CA ALA A 105 -4.19 -9.44 16.01
C ALA A 105 -4.98 -10.08 17.15
N ILE A 106 -5.81 -11.09 16.87
CA ILE A 106 -6.52 -11.88 17.90
C ILE A 106 -5.55 -12.83 18.61
N GLN A 107 -4.63 -13.44 17.85
CA GLN A 107 -3.60 -14.34 18.39
C GLN A 107 -2.54 -13.59 19.21
N TYR A 108 -2.33 -12.30 18.94
CA TYR A 108 -1.43 -11.44 19.69
C TYR A 108 -1.95 -11.25 21.13
N ARG A 109 -1.57 -12.17 22.02
CA ARG A 109 -1.75 -12.04 23.47
C ARG A 109 -0.54 -11.32 24.06
N ARG A 110 -0.81 -10.28 24.83
CA ARG A 110 0.17 -9.45 25.52
C ARG A 110 0.62 -10.09 26.82
#